data_AF-A0A845X7Z3-F1
#
_entry.id   AF-A0A845X7Z3-F1
#
_cell.length_a   1.000
_cell.length_b   1.000
_cell.length_c   1.000
_cell.angle_alpha   90.00
_cell.angle_beta   90.00
_cell.angle_gamma   90.00
#
_symmetry.space_group_name_H-M   'P 1'
#
loop_
_entity.id
_entity.type
_entity.pdbx_description
1 polymer ?
#
loop_
_entity_poly.entity_id
_entity_poly.type
_entity_poly.pdbx_seq_one_letter_code
_entity_poly.pdbx_strand_id
1 'polypeptide(L)'
;MAARLTADVLIATVTEIEGKAALQAFEQITGQSAQPHSIGDLVCFDLGLIEGGRGVLVQSEMGSGGLGASQLTVSKAIEALSPVAVIMVGIAFGIDDRKQELGEILVTQQLRPYELQRVGTTDGQVKLRLRGDKPHASPWLLNHFRSFKLMWDGAAVSFGVVLTGEKLVDHIDFRQQLQDLEPEAIGGEMEGNGLYVACQDKKVDWILIKAICDWADGNKAQDKKQRQQTAAQNAAKFVVQALAFAPIDWQARRKTSDNGSMSSESPSPSKISDSGLAPALAMAKRSLAILEKQAAGYTSLTIPPHLQLQLEEKRQAVTELEQRMGGE
;
A
#
# COMPACT_ATOMS: atom_id res chain seq x y z
N MET A 1 -6.43 8.98 32.22
CA MET A 1 -5.60 8.37 31.17
C MET A 1 -5.27 9.45 30.16
N ALA A 2 -4.00 9.58 29.74
CA ALA A 2 -3.68 10.44 28.60
C ALA A 2 -4.42 9.92 27.36
N ALA A 3 -4.95 10.82 26.52
CA ALA A 3 -5.59 10.42 25.28
C ALA A 3 -4.58 9.68 24.40
N ARG A 4 -4.97 8.53 23.85
CA ARG A 4 -4.16 7.76 22.91
C ARG A 4 -3.99 8.57 21.63
N LEU A 5 -2.75 8.70 21.15
CA LEU A 5 -2.46 9.35 19.87
C LEU A 5 -3.20 8.62 18.73
N THR A 6 -3.86 9.37 17.87
CA THR A 6 -4.49 8.88 16.65
C THR A 6 -3.96 9.67 15.47
N ALA A 7 -3.97 9.09 14.28
CA ALA A 7 -3.59 9.79 13.06
C ALA A 7 -4.81 9.92 12.15
N ASP A 8 -4.91 11.02 11.40
CA ASP A 8 -5.79 11.09 10.24
C ASP A 8 -5.01 10.67 8.99
N VAL A 9 -3.76 11.12 8.87
CA VAL A 9 -2.82 10.69 7.83
C VAL A 9 -1.53 10.18 8.45
N LEU A 10 -1.15 8.96 8.08
CA LEU A 10 0.15 8.39 8.42
C LEU A 10 1.13 8.66 7.29
N ILE A 11 2.26 9.27 7.61
CA ILE A 11 3.40 9.43 6.70
C ILE A 11 4.39 8.32 6.99
N ALA A 12 4.77 7.57 5.96
CA ALA A 12 5.77 6.52 6.06
C ALA A 12 7.02 6.92 5.28
N THR A 13 8.19 6.86 5.92
CA THR A 13 9.51 7.08 5.30
C THR A 13 10.43 5.91 5.61
N VAL A 14 11.59 5.83 4.96
CA VAL A 14 12.49 4.68 5.09
C VAL A 14 13.88 5.12 5.55
N THR A 15 14.49 6.04 4.82
CA THR A 15 15.84 6.51 5.12
C THR A 15 15.80 7.74 6.03
N GLU A 16 16.93 7.99 6.71
CA GLU A 16 17.09 9.19 7.56
C GLU A 16 16.87 10.50 6.77
N ILE A 17 17.30 10.54 5.49
CA ILE A 17 17.13 11.71 4.63
C ILE A 17 15.65 11.98 4.34
N GLU A 18 14.88 10.91 4.06
CA GLU A 18 13.44 11.02 3.83
C GLU A 18 12.70 11.45 5.10
N GLY A 19 13.01 10.84 6.24
CA GLY A 19 12.43 11.20 7.53
C GLY A 19 12.70 12.67 7.88
N LYS A 20 13.95 13.12 7.75
CA LYS A 20 14.32 14.53 7.98
C LYS A 20 13.62 15.49 7.03
N ALA A 21 13.49 15.14 5.74
CA ALA A 21 12.79 15.97 4.77
C ALA A 21 11.28 16.08 5.11
N ALA A 22 10.65 14.97 5.51
CA ALA A 22 9.26 14.98 5.96
C ALA A 22 9.07 15.85 7.21
N LEU A 23 9.88 15.64 8.25
CA LEU A 23 9.83 16.43 9.49
C LEU A 23 9.95 17.93 9.20
N GLN A 24 10.95 18.31 8.39
CA GLN A 24 11.18 19.71 8.03
C GLN A 24 10.01 20.31 7.22
N ALA A 25 9.47 19.57 6.25
CA ALA A 25 8.37 20.04 5.43
C ALA A 25 7.09 20.26 6.25
N PHE A 26 6.79 19.34 7.18
CA PHE A 26 5.65 19.48 8.08
C PHE A 26 5.83 20.66 9.03
N GLU A 27 6.99 20.79 9.69
CA GLU A 27 7.27 21.90 10.60
C GLU A 27 7.12 23.28 9.93
N GLN A 28 7.52 23.41 8.66
CA GLN A 28 7.36 24.65 7.89
C GLN A 28 5.90 25.06 7.68
N ILE A 29 4.98 24.10 7.60
CA ILE A 29 3.55 24.36 7.33
C ILE A 29 2.74 24.42 8.63
N THR A 30 3.04 23.55 9.59
CA THR A 30 2.30 23.49 10.87
C THR A 30 2.83 24.49 11.89
N GLY A 31 4.06 24.96 11.74
CA GLY A 31 4.77 25.79 12.74
C GLY A 31 5.10 25.03 14.02
N GLN A 32 4.99 23.69 14.02
CA GLN A 32 5.17 22.84 15.20
C GLN A 32 6.30 21.85 14.95
N SER A 33 7.28 21.83 15.86
CA SER A 33 8.30 20.79 15.88
C SER A 33 7.66 19.45 16.26
N ALA A 34 8.00 18.40 15.52
CA ALA A 34 7.40 17.09 15.70
C ALA A 34 7.70 16.50 17.09
N GLN A 35 6.73 15.82 17.69
CA GLN A 35 6.86 15.25 19.03
C GLN A 35 6.97 13.73 18.96
N PRO A 36 7.99 13.09 19.59
CA PRO A 36 8.12 11.64 19.57
C PRO A 36 7.11 10.95 20.50
N HIS A 37 6.54 9.84 20.03
CA HIS A 37 5.61 9.00 20.78
C HIS A 37 5.92 7.51 20.58
N SER A 38 5.93 6.75 21.67
CA SER A 38 5.95 5.28 21.62
C SER A 38 4.55 4.73 21.31
N ILE A 39 4.45 3.90 20.29
CA ILE A 39 3.22 3.24 19.84
C ILE A 39 3.45 1.73 19.70
N GLY A 40 3.25 1.01 20.80
CA GLY A 40 3.69 -0.39 20.89
C GLY A 40 5.21 -0.47 20.83
N ASP A 41 5.75 -1.28 19.92
CA ASP A 41 7.20 -1.44 19.72
C ASP A 41 7.81 -0.39 18.78
N LEU A 42 7.01 0.53 18.25
CA LEU A 42 7.45 1.55 17.31
C LEU A 42 7.58 2.91 17.99
N VAL A 43 8.45 3.76 17.45
CA VAL A 43 8.49 5.19 17.73
C VAL A 43 7.96 5.93 16.51
N CYS A 44 7.02 6.83 16.72
CA CYS A 44 6.47 7.72 15.71
C CYS A 44 6.64 9.18 16.12
N PHE A 45 6.40 10.10 15.19
CA PHE A 45 6.45 11.53 15.46
C PHE A 45 5.12 12.18 15.11
N ASP A 46 4.47 12.82 16.08
CA ASP A 46 3.31 13.67 15.84
C ASP A 46 3.76 14.92 15.11
N LEU A 47 3.25 15.14 13.90
CA LEU A 47 3.62 16.23 13.01
C LEU A 47 2.72 17.47 13.17
N GLY A 48 1.70 17.39 14.03
CA GLY A 48 0.70 18.42 14.22
C GLY A 48 -0.48 18.31 13.25
N LEU A 49 -1.23 19.40 13.12
CA LEU A 49 -2.46 19.46 12.33
C LEU A 49 -2.23 20.17 10.98
N ILE A 50 -2.76 19.61 9.91
CA ILE A 50 -2.87 20.24 8.58
C ILE A 50 -4.33 20.15 8.15
N GLU A 51 -4.96 21.30 7.88
CA GLU A 51 -6.37 21.39 7.48
C GLU A 51 -7.30 20.53 8.37
N GLY A 52 -7.08 20.61 9.69
CA GLY A 52 -7.86 19.89 10.70
C GLY A 52 -7.52 18.41 10.89
N GLY A 53 -6.61 17.84 10.08
CA GLY A 53 -6.17 16.45 10.19
C GLY A 53 -4.81 16.31 10.87
N ARG A 54 -4.68 15.33 11.76
CA ARG A 54 -3.41 15.02 12.44
C ARG A 54 -2.51 14.16 11.57
N GLY A 55 -1.33 14.69 11.26
CA GLY A 55 -0.25 13.95 10.60
C GLY A 55 0.63 13.24 11.63
N VAL A 56 0.99 11.99 11.37
CA VAL A 56 1.97 11.24 12.17
C VAL A 56 2.98 10.59 11.25
N LEU A 57 4.27 10.68 11.57
CA LEU A 57 5.36 10.03 10.83
C LEU A 57 5.79 8.73 11.50
N VAL A 58 6.00 7.69 10.71
CA VAL A 58 6.74 6.48 11.10
C VAL A 58 7.86 6.21 10.10
N GLN A 59 8.99 5.69 10.58
CA GLN A 59 10.10 5.29 9.74
C GLN A 59 10.22 3.75 9.73
N SER A 60 10.28 3.15 8.55
CA SER A 60 10.58 1.72 8.37
C SER A 60 12.04 1.50 7.98
N GLU A 61 12.49 0.25 8.04
CA GLU A 61 13.70 -0.21 7.36
C GLU A 61 13.45 -0.38 5.85
N MET A 62 14.53 -0.47 5.07
CA MET A 62 14.48 -0.69 3.62
C MET A 62 13.87 -2.05 3.27
N GLY A 63 13.18 -2.10 2.13
CA GLY A 63 12.53 -3.31 1.63
C GLY A 63 11.08 -3.50 2.10
N SER A 64 10.42 -4.52 1.56
CA SER A 64 9.02 -4.82 1.91
C SER A 64 8.87 -5.96 2.90
N GLY A 65 9.74 -6.97 2.82
CA GLY A 65 9.77 -8.10 3.75
C GLY A 65 10.83 -7.94 4.86
N GLY A 66 10.43 -8.12 6.12
CA GLY A 66 11.34 -8.06 7.27
C GLY A 66 10.64 -7.59 8.55
N LEU A 67 11.33 -7.69 9.69
CA LEU A 67 10.75 -7.29 10.99
C LEU A 67 10.61 -5.77 11.14
N GLY A 68 11.53 -4.98 10.56
CA GLY A 68 11.44 -3.52 10.50
C GLY A 68 11.00 -2.97 9.15
N ALA A 69 10.85 -3.83 8.13
CA ALA A 69 10.51 -3.44 6.78
C ALA A 69 9.11 -2.82 6.67
N SER A 70 8.84 -2.20 5.52
CA SER A 70 7.63 -1.40 5.31
C SER A 70 6.32 -2.14 5.62
N GLN A 71 6.18 -3.42 5.27
CA GLN A 71 4.94 -4.15 5.50
C GLN A 71 4.57 -4.23 6.99
N LEU A 72 5.49 -4.68 7.85
CA LEU A 72 5.20 -4.87 9.26
C LEU A 72 5.13 -3.52 10.00
N THR A 73 5.99 -2.57 9.64
CA THR A 73 6.00 -1.23 10.23
C THR A 73 4.70 -0.48 9.94
N VAL A 74 4.24 -0.47 8.68
CA VAL A 74 2.98 0.19 8.31
C VAL A 74 1.79 -0.51 8.96
N SER A 75 1.75 -1.85 8.98
CA SER A 75 0.66 -2.59 9.65
C SER A 75 0.55 -2.26 11.13
N LYS A 76 1.68 -2.29 11.86
CA LYS A 76 1.72 -1.93 13.30
C LYS A 76 1.29 -0.48 13.53
N ALA A 77 1.74 0.45 12.68
CA ALA A 77 1.35 1.85 12.77
C ALA A 77 -0.15 2.05 12.50
N ILE A 78 -0.74 1.35 11.52
CA ILE A 78 -2.18 1.37 11.26
C ILE A 78 -2.96 0.87 12.48
N GLU A 79 -2.56 -0.27 13.07
CA GLU A 79 -3.20 -0.83 14.27
C GLU A 79 -3.09 0.10 15.49
N ALA A 80 -1.95 0.80 15.61
CA ALA A 80 -1.70 1.67 16.75
C ALA A 80 -2.43 3.02 16.66
N LEU A 81 -2.53 3.60 15.45
CA LEU A 81 -2.94 4.99 15.23
C LEU A 81 -4.28 5.15 14.50
N SER A 82 -4.79 4.08 13.87
CA SER A 82 -6.03 4.07 13.08
C SER A 82 -6.15 5.22 12.06
N PRO A 83 -5.15 5.39 11.16
CA PRO A 83 -5.18 6.43 10.13
C PRO A 83 -6.29 6.20 9.10
N VAL A 84 -6.77 7.29 8.51
CA VAL A 84 -7.66 7.25 7.33
C VAL A 84 -6.87 6.87 6.07
N ALA A 85 -5.64 7.38 5.96
CA ALA A 85 -4.77 7.08 4.84
C ALA A 85 -3.29 6.99 5.23
N VAL A 86 -2.54 6.22 4.44
CA VAL A 86 -1.07 6.16 4.51
C VAL A 86 -0.46 6.75 3.24
N ILE A 87 0.46 7.68 3.42
CA ILE A 87 1.26 8.26 2.33
C ILE A 87 2.71 7.87 2.56
N MET A 88 3.25 7.03 1.68
CA MET A 88 4.68 6.73 1.73
C MET A 88 5.44 7.72 0.87
N VAL A 89 6.37 8.44 1.52
CA VAL A 89 7.13 9.52 0.91
C VAL A 89 8.60 9.16 0.88
N GLY A 90 9.27 9.38 -0.25
CA GLY A 90 10.69 9.10 -0.29
C GLY A 90 11.40 9.37 -1.61
N ILE A 91 12.47 8.60 -1.85
CA ILE A 91 13.28 8.64 -3.07
C ILE A 91 13.12 7.38 -3.91
N ALA A 92 13.27 7.51 -5.22
CA ALA A 92 13.14 6.46 -6.21
C ALA A 92 14.20 6.61 -7.30
N PHE A 93 14.36 5.58 -8.14
CA PHE A 93 15.08 5.74 -9.41
C PHE A 93 14.12 6.11 -10.54
N GLY A 94 14.65 6.82 -11.53
CA GLY A 94 13.98 7.12 -12.80
C GLY A 94 14.36 6.12 -13.91
N ILE A 95 13.62 6.11 -15.01
CA ILE A 95 13.78 5.13 -16.09
C ILE A 95 14.19 5.71 -17.45
N ASP A 96 13.96 7.00 -17.71
CA ASP A 96 14.29 7.67 -18.98
C ASP A 96 14.83 9.08 -18.72
N ASP A 97 16.15 9.21 -18.61
CA ASP A 97 16.89 10.45 -18.32
C ASP A 97 16.79 11.51 -19.42
N ARG A 98 16.21 11.16 -20.58
CA ARG A 98 15.90 12.10 -21.66
C ARG A 98 14.55 12.78 -21.50
N LYS A 99 13.66 12.20 -20.69
CA LYS A 99 12.29 12.69 -20.46
C LYS A 99 12.04 13.13 -19.03
N GLN A 100 12.87 12.64 -18.12
CA GLN A 100 12.75 12.87 -16.69
C GLN A 100 13.95 13.66 -16.19
N GLU A 101 13.78 14.30 -15.04
CA GLU A 101 14.85 15.03 -14.36
C GLU A 101 15.09 14.51 -12.94
N LEU A 102 16.31 14.67 -12.44
CA LEU A 102 16.61 14.40 -11.04
C LEU A 102 15.82 15.35 -10.14
N GLY A 103 15.16 14.80 -9.13
CA GLY A 103 14.25 15.52 -8.25
C GLY A 103 12.81 15.58 -8.75
N GLU A 104 12.51 15.09 -9.95
CA GLU A 104 11.13 14.92 -10.43
C GLU A 104 10.35 14.00 -9.49
N ILE A 105 9.13 14.39 -9.17
CA ILE A 105 8.23 13.70 -8.24
C ILE A 105 7.37 12.70 -9.03
N LEU A 106 7.39 11.45 -8.59
CA LEU A 106 6.61 10.34 -9.08
C LEU A 106 5.45 10.07 -8.11
N VAL A 107 4.22 10.28 -8.58
CA VAL A 107 2.99 9.96 -7.85
C VAL A 107 2.40 8.67 -8.41
N THR A 108 2.24 7.67 -7.55
CA THR A 108 1.77 6.34 -7.96
C THR A 108 0.29 6.39 -8.33
N GLN A 109 -0.03 6.13 -9.61
CA GLN A 109 -1.38 5.76 -10.04
C GLN A 109 -1.62 4.27 -9.80
N GLN A 110 -0.66 3.46 -10.25
CA GLN A 110 -0.65 2.02 -10.05
C GLN A 110 0.73 1.59 -9.58
N LEU A 111 0.76 0.65 -8.66
CA LEU A 111 2.01 0.05 -8.20
C LEU A 111 2.21 -1.28 -8.94
N ARG A 112 3.45 -1.58 -9.30
CA ARG A 112 3.80 -2.82 -9.99
C ARG A 112 4.88 -3.59 -9.25
N PRO A 113 4.49 -4.50 -8.35
CA PRO A 113 5.42 -5.46 -7.77
C PRO A 113 6.05 -6.33 -8.85
N TYR A 114 7.37 -6.41 -8.88
CA TYR A 114 8.09 -7.20 -9.89
C TYR A 114 8.73 -8.48 -9.35
N GLU A 115 8.65 -8.76 -8.04
CA GLU A 115 9.28 -9.95 -7.46
C GLU A 115 8.55 -11.24 -7.81
N LEU A 116 7.20 -11.24 -7.80
CA LEU A 116 6.44 -12.43 -8.12
C LEU A 116 6.39 -12.62 -9.64
N GLN A 117 7.06 -13.65 -10.13
CA GLN A 117 7.19 -13.91 -11.57
C GLN A 117 7.03 -15.38 -11.91
N ARG A 118 6.56 -15.66 -13.12
CA ARG A 118 6.78 -16.95 -13.79
C ARG A 118 8.07 -16.86 -14.59
N VAL A 119 9.02 -17.72 -14.25
CA VAL A 119 10.22 -17.99 -15.06
C VAL A 119 9.92 -19.21 -15.93
N GLY A 120 10.00 -19.06 -17.25
CA GLY A 120 9.81 -20.18 -18.17
C GLY A 120 10.72 -20.07 -19.39
N THR A 121 10.56 -21.01 -20.32
CA THR A 121 11.34 -21.04 -21.57
C THR A 121 10.40 -20.86 -22.76
N THR A 122 10.79 -20.03 -23.72
CA THR A 122 10.13 -19.87 -25.03
C THR A 122 11.22 -19.78 -26.09
N ASP A 123 11.16 -20.62 -27.11
CA ASP A 123 12.16 -20.68 -28.20
C ASP A 123 13.62 -20.84 -27.69
N GLY A 124 13.80 -21.64 -26.62
CA GLY A 124 15.11 -21.86 -26.00
C GLY A 124 15.63 -20.71 -25.14
N GLN A 125 14.89 -19.61 -25.01
CA GLN A 125 15.27 -18.44 -24.21
C GLN A 125 14.44 -18.34 -22.93
N VAL A 126 15.04 -17.81 -21.86
CA VAL A 126 14.33 -17.50 -20.62
C VAL A 126 13.33 -16.39 -20.88
N LYS A 127 12.06 -16.63 -20.51
CA LYS A 127 10.98 -15.66 -20.62
C LYS A 127 10.36 -15.43 -19.26
N LEU A 128 10.47 -14.20 -18.78
CA LEU A 128 9.85 -13.73 -17.56
C LEU A 128 8.44 -13.23 -17.85
N ARG A 129 7.51 -13.52 -16.95
CA ARG A 129 6.18 -12.88 -16.93
C ARG A 129 5.82 -12.52 -15.50
N LEU A 130 5.49 -11.26 -15.28
CA LEU A 130 5.01 -10.79 -13.98
C LEU A 130 3.75 -11.55 -13.54
N ARG A 131 3.65 -11.79 -12.25
CA ARG A 131 2.52 -12.40 -11.54
C ARG A 131 2.12 -11.47 -10.40
N GLY A 132 0.91 -11.65 -9.90
CA GLY A 132 0.33 -10.78 -8.88
C GLY A 132 -0.32 -9.53 -9.46
N ASP A 133 -0.80 -8.71 -8.54
CA ASP A 133 -1.66 -7.58 -8.86
C ASP A 133 -0.89 -6.38 -9.44
N LYS A 134 -1.64 -5.45 -10.03
CA LYS A 134 -1.19 -4.10 -10.39
C LYS A 134 -2.12 -3.12 -9.66
N PRO A 135 -2.03 -3.05 -8.31
CA PRO A 135 -3.02 -2.35 -7.51
C PRO A 135 -3.00 -0.85 -7.82
N HIS A 136 -4.19 -0.27 -7.83
CA HIS A 136 -4.41 1.14 -8.05
C HIS A 136 -4.40 1.88 -6.71
N ALA A 137 -3.72 3.03 -6.64
CA ALA A 137 -3.74 3.87 -5.44
C ALA A 137 -5.14 4.44 -5.18
N SER A 138 -5.43 4.90 -3.96
CA SER A 138 -6.78 5.33 -3.60
C SER A 138 -7.28 6.47 -4.50
N PRO A 139 -8.44 6.33 -5.16
CA PRO A 139 -8.91 7.32 -6.16
C PRO A 139 -9.04 8.75 -5.63
N TRP A 140 -9.42 8.90 -4.36
CA TRP A 140 -9.57 10.24 -3.77
C TRP A 140 -8.23 10.91 -3.48
N LEU A 141 -7.21 10.16 -3.04
CA LEU A 141 -5.85 10.70 -2.88
C LEU A 141 -5.33 11.13 -4.25
N LEU A 142 -5.48 10.28 -5.27
CA LEU A 142 -5.12 10.63 -6.64
C LEU A 142 -5.82 11.89 -7.15
N ASN A 143 -7.12 12.02 -6.90
CA ASN A 143 -7.86 13.23 -7.25
C ASN A 143 -7.30 14.47 -6.53
N HIS A 144 -7.01 14.35 -5.24
CA HIS A 144 -6.45 15.43 -4.42
C HIS A 144 -5.09 15.90 -4.95
N PHE A 145 -4.16 14.98 -5.15
CA PHE A 145 -2.82 15.28 -5.65
C PHE A 145 -2.82 15.78 -7.11
N ARG A 146 -3.69 15.25 -7.98
CA ARG A 146 -3.85 15.75 -9.36
C ARG A 146 -4.40 17.16 -9.39
N SER A 147 -5.35 17.47 -8.51
CA SER A 147 -5.91 18.82 -8.40
C SER A 147 -4.84 19.80 -7.91
N PHE A 148 -4.06 19.43 -6.90
CA PHE A 148 -2.96 20.26 -6.41
C PHE A 148 -1.87 20.49 -7.47
N LYS A 149 -1.54 19.48 -8.29
CA LYS A 149 -0.55 19.63 -9.38
C LYS A 149 -0.85 20.83 -10.31
N LEU A 150 -2.12 21.22 -10.48
CA LEU A 150 -2.50 22.38 -11.32
C LEU A 150 -1.98 23.72 -10.78
N MET A 151 -1.72 23.79 -9.48
CA MET A 151 -1.28 25.00 -8.76
C MET A 151 0.18 24.89 -8.30
N TRP A 152 0.81 23.74 -8.53
CA TRP A 152 2.17 23.46 -8.08
C TRP A 152 3.20 24.15 -8.97
N ASP A 153 4.13 24.87 -8.35
CA ASP A 153 5.20 25.64 -9.00
C ASP A 153 6.61 25.08 -8.75
N GLY A 154 6.72 23.90 -8.14
CA GLY A 154 7.99 23.26 -7.83
C GLY A 154 8.47 22.27 -8.89
N ALA A 155 9.21 21.25 -8.45
CA ALA A 155 9.77 20.21 -9.33
C ALA A 155 8.71 19.53 -10.20
N ALA A 156 9.10 19.02 -11.37
CA ALA A 156 8.18 18.29 -12.23
C ALA A 156 7.47 17.15 -11.49
N VAL A 157 6.22 16.88 -11.86
CA VAL A 157 5.39 15.85 -11.22
C VAL A 157 4.77 14.94 -12.28
N SER A 158 5.08 13.66 -12.20
CA SER A 158 4.57 12.62 -13.08
C SER A 158 3.68 11.64 -12.31
N PHE A 159 2.52 11.33 -12.88
CA PHE A 159 1.59 10.34 -12.32
C PHE A 159 1.63 9.10 -13.21
N GLY A 160 1.94 7.92 -12.67
CA GLY A 160 2.06 6.72 -13.51
C GLY A 160 2.27 5.44 -12.73
N VAL A 161 2.79 4.43 -13.42
CA VAL A 161 3.08 3.12 -12.82
C VAL A 161 4.43 3.17 -12.12
N VAL A 162 4.49 2.81 -10.84
CA VAL A 162 5.76 2.74 -10.10
C VAL A 162 6.12 1.28 -9.83
N LEU A 163 7.33 0.89 -10.20
CA LEU A 163 7.87 -0.45 -9.95
C LEU A 163 8.27 -0.60 -8.48
N THR A 164 8.04 -1.77 -7.89
CA THR A 164 8.47 -2.07 -6.51
C THR A 164 9.02 -3.48 -6.37
N GLY A 165 10.11 -3.65 -5.63
CA GLY A 165 10.68 -4.96 -5.31
C GLY A 165 11.86 -4.89 -4.34
N GLU A 166 12.45 -6.03 -3.99
CA GLU A 166 13.41 -6.12 -2.87
C GLU A 166 14.85 -5.74 -3.26
N LYS A 167 15.08 -5.49 -4.54
CA LYS A 167 16.43 -5.23 -5.08
C LYS A 167 16.70 -3.74 -5.15
N LEU A 168 17.84 -3.31 -4.60
CA LEU A 168 18.41 -2.02 -4.92
C LEU A 168 18.94 -2.07 -6.36
N VAL A 169 18.15 -1.58 -7.32
CA VAL A 169 18.51 -1.58 -8.74
C VAL A 169 19.63 -0.58 -8.98
N ASP A 170 20.80 -1.08 -9.41
CA ASP A 170 21.98 -0.30 -9.75
C ASP A 170 22.67 -0.90 -10.99
N HIS A 171 21.87 -1.24 -11.99
CA HIS A 171 22.33 -1.94 -13.19
C HIS A 171 21.41 -1.65 -14.37
N ILE A 172 21.95 -0.98 -15.39
CA ILE A 172 21.18 -0.47 -16.53
C ILE A 172 20.40 -1.57 -17.27
N ASP A 173 21.03 -2.72 -17.55
CA ASP A 173 20.34 -3.81 -18.26
C ASP A 173 19.21 -4.43 -17.43
N PHE A 174 19.39 -4.55 -16.12
CA PHE A 174 18.34 -5.07 -15.25
C PHE A 174 17.18 -4.08 -15.15
N ARG A 175 17.46 -2.77 -15.06
CA ARG A 175 16.44 -1.72 -15.15
C ARG A 175 15.68 -1.80 -16.47
N GLN A 176 16.38 -2.01 -17.60
CA GLN A 176 15.74 -2.16 -18.90
C GLN A 176 14.85 -3.39 -18.96
N GLN A 177 15.28 -4.52 -18.40
CA GLN A 177 14.43 -5.72 -18.29
C GLN A 177 13.16 -5.46 -17.47
N LEU A 178 13.25 -4.67 -16.39
CA LEU A 178 12.06 -4.26 -15.62
C LEU A 178 11.13 -3.36 -16.45
N GLN A 179 11.69 -2.44 -17.24
CA GLN A 179 10.91 -1.60 -18.15
C GLN A 179 10.25 -2.43 -19.26
N ASP A 180 10.92 -3.46 -19.78
CA ASP A 180 10.33 -4.35 -20.79
C ASP A 180 9.16 -5.17 -20.21
N LEU A 181 9.20 -5.48 -18.92
CA LEU A 181 8.11 -6.14 -18.19
C LEU A 181 6.93 -5.21 -17.91
N GLU A 182 7.19 -3.91 -17.72
CA GLU A 182 6.17 -2.87 -17.51
C GLU A 182 6.55 -1.58 -18.27
N PRO A 183 6.20 -1.48 -19.57
CA PRO A 183 6.61 -0.36 -20.42
C PRO A 183 6.08 1.02 -19.98
N GLU A 184 4.99 1.03 -19.19
CA GLU A 184 4.36 2.24 -18.64
C GLU A 184 4.93 2.67 -17.28
N ALA A 185 5.95 1.97 -16.77
CA ALA A 185 6.65 2.39 -15.56
C ALA A 185 7.14 3.84 -15.71
N ILE A 186 7.23 4.58 -14.60
CA ILE A 186 7.83 5.92 -14.55
C ILE A 186 9.00 6.00 -13.57
N GLY A 187 9.33 4.89 -12.91
CA GLY A 187 10.37 4.80 -11.90
C GLY A 187 10.18 3.56 -11.02
N GLY A 188 11.05 3.38 -10.04
CA GLY A 188 10.91 2.31 -9.07
C GLY A 188 11.61 2.52 -7.74
N GLU A 189 11.20 1.71 -6.76
CA GLU A 189 11.63 1.77 -5.36
C GLU A 189 11.50 0.39 -4.68
N MET A 190 11.65 0.31 -3.35
CA MET A 190 11.80 -0.96 -2.62
C MET A 190 10.74 -1.27 -1.56
N GLU A 191 9.78 -0.38 -1.28
CA GLU A 191 8.89 -0.48 -0.11
C GLU A 191 7.39 -0.49 -0.45
N GLY A 192 7.02 -0.05 -1.65
CA GLY A 192 5.64 0.09 -2.08
C GLY A 192 4.83 -1.21 -1.92
N ASN A 193 5.44 -2.37 -2.15
CA ASN A 193 4.76 -3.66 -1.95
C ASN A 193 4.27 -3.82 -0.49
N GLY A 194 5.09 -3.44 0.48
CA GLY A 194 4.76 -3.55 1.90
C GLY A 194 3.70 -2.54 2.32
N LEU A 195 3.80 -1.31 1.81
CA LEU A 195 2.77 -0.28 1.97
C LEU A 195 1.40 -0.79 1.49
N TYR A 196 1.33 -1.21 0.22
CA TYR A 196 0.09 -1.65 -0.41
C TYR A 196 -0.52 -2.83 0.36
N VAL A 197 0.25 -3.87 0.64
CA VAL A 197 -0.25 -5.08 1.32
C VAL A 197 -0.81 -4.73 2.70
N ALA A 198 -0.08 -3.95 3.50
CA ALA A 198 -0.53 -3.55 4.84
C ALA A 198 -1.81 -2.70 4.79
N CYS A 199 -1.89 -1.75 3.86
CA CYS A 199 -3.05 -0.88 3.72
C CYS A 199 -4.27 -1.64 3.20
N GLN A 200 -4.09 -2.51 2.20
CA GLN A 200 -5.16 -3.31 1.60
C GLN A 200 -5.76 -4.31 2.61
N ASP A 201 -4.93 -5.00 3.40
CA ASP A 201 -5.38 -5.90 4.47
C ASP A 201 -6.26 -5.17 5.50
N LYS A 202 -5.81 -3.97 5.91
CA LYS A 202 -6.50 -3.16 6.91
C LYS A 202 -7.58 -2.23 6.35
N LYS A 203 -7.85 -2.26 5.04
CA LYS A 203 -8.79 -1.38 4.33
C LYS A 203 -8.51 0.12 4.57
N VAL A 204 -7.23 0.48 4.63
CA VAL A 204 -6.77 1.88 4.75
C VAL A 204 -6.38 2.38 3.37
N ASP A 205 -6.75 3.62 3.06
CA ASP A 205 -6.40 4.23 1.78
C ASP A 205 -4.90 4.51 1.70
N TRP A 206 -4.31 4.42 0.50
CA TRP A 206 -2.87 4.61 0.36
C TRP A 206 -2.47 5.28 -0.95
N ILE A 207 -1.31 5.93 -0.91
CA ILE A 207 -0.59 6.42 -2.09
C ILE A 207 0.92 6.42 -1.82
N LEU A 208 1.70 6.17 -2.86
CA LEU A 208 3.17 6.22 -2.83
C LEU A 208 3.64 7.41 -3.66
N ILE A 209 4.42 8.30 -3.05
CA ILE A 209 4.94 9.52 -3.68
C ILE A 209 6.44 9.60 -3.43
N LYS A 210 7.24 9.39 -4.47
CA LYS A 210 8.70 9.42 -4.36
C LYS A 210 9.28 10.41 -5.36
N ALA A 211 10.54 10.83 -5.21
CA ALA A 211 11.21 11.63 -6.22
C ALA A 211 12.51 10.99 -6.70
N ILE A 212 12.89 11.27 -7.95
CA ILE A 212 14.03 10.64 -8.62
C ILE A 212 15.35 11.10 -7.99
N CYS A 213 16.14 10.19 -7.43
CA CYS A 213 17.49 10.50 -6.92
C CYS A 213 18.63 9.93 -7.77
N ASP A 214 18.34 8.95 -8.62
CA ASP A 214 19.29 8.33 -9.55
C ASP A 214 18.57 7.61 -10.70
N TRP A 215 19.35 7.02 -11.60
CA TRP A 215 18.86 6.34 -12.81
C TRP A 215 18.99 4.82 -12.73
N ALA A 216 19.38 4.24 -11.59
CA ALA A 216 19.59 2.81 -11.44
C ALA A 216 20.49 2.17 -12.52
N ASP A 217 21.53 2.88 -12.94
CA ASP A 217 22.36 2.56 -14.11
C ASP A 217 23.78 2.07 -13.76
N GLY A 218 24.15 2.02 -12.47
CA GLY A 218 25.51 1.72 -12.02
C GLY A 218 26.36 2.97 -11.70
N ASN A 219 25.91 4.17 -12.08
CA ASN A 219 26.69 5.41 -11.99
C ASN A 219 26.20 6.30 -10.85
N LYS A 220 26.36 5.84 -9.60
CA LYS A 220 25.76 6.50 -8.42
C LYS A 220 26.71 7.37 -7.59
N ALA A 221 27.99 7.50 -7.97
CA ALA A 221 29.03 8.02 -7.06
C ALA A 221 29.03 9.56 -6.88
N GLN A 222 28.93 10.32 -7.96
CA GLN A 222 28.95 11.80 -7.87
C GLN A 222 27.70 12.29 -7.16
N ASP A 223 27.77 13.30 -6.30
CA ASP A 223 26.64 14.03 -5.67
C ASP A 223 25.47 13.22 -5.09
N LYS A 224 25.67 11.94 -4.77
CA LYS A 224 24.62 11.02 -4.30
C LYS A 224 23.78 11.60 -3.17
N LYS A 225 24.46 12.08 -2.13
CA LYS A 225 23.81 12.63 -0.93
C LYS A 225 22.98 13.87 -1.26
N GLN A 226 23.51 14.76 -2.11
CA GLN A 226 22.80 15.98 -2.52
C GLN A 226 21.56 15.65 -3.34
N ARG A 227 21.66 14.72 -4.30
CA ARG A 227 20.50 14.27 -5.09
C ARG A 227 19.41 13.63 -4.23
N GLN A 228 19.80 12.74 -3.31
CA GLN A 228 18.87 12.12 -2.37
C GLN A 228 18.18 13.17 -1.49
N GLN A 229 18.94 14.17 -1.00
CA GLN A 229 18.40 15.27 -0.21
C GLN A 229 17.37 16.08 -1.02
N THR A 230 17.72 16.50 -2.25
CA THR A 230 16.83 17.27 -3.12
C THR A 230 15.56 16.47 -3.46
N ALA A 231 15.69 15.20 -3.83
CA ALA A 231 14.55 14.34 -4.13
C ALA A 231 13.62 14.19 -2.91
N ALA A 232 14.18 13.84 -1.74
CA ALA A 232 13.39 13.71 -0.52
C ALA A 232 12.65 15.00 -0.15
N GLN A 233 13.32 16.15 -0.29
CA GLN A 233 12.71 17.47 -0.05
C GLN A 233 11.59 17.79 -1.03
N ASN A 234 11.77 17.51 -2.32
CA ASN A 234 10.75 17.73 -3.33
C ASN A 234 9.49 16.90 -3.06
N ALA A 235 9.66 15.59 -2.79
CA ALA A 235 8.55 14.70 -2.47
C ALA A 235 7.82 15.13 -1.19
N ALA A 236 8.56 15.42 -0.11
CA ALA A 236 7.99 15.87 1.15
C ALA A 236 7.24 17.20 1.01
N LYS A 237 7.86 18.21 0.38
CA LYS A 237 7.24 19.52 0.16
C LYS A 237 5.95 19.39 -0.65
N PHE A 238 5.96 18.62 -1.72
CA PHE A 238 4.77 18.38 -2.54
C PHE A 238 3.64 17.74 -1.72
N VAL A 239 3.95 16.74 -0.88
CA VAL A 239 2.96 16.07 -0.04
C VAL A 239 2.33 17.02 0.98
N VAL A 240 3.14 17.76 1.74
CA VAL A 240 2.62 18.63 2.80
C VAL A 240 1.81 19.78 2.22
N GLN A 241 2.28 20.40 1.12
CA GLN A 241 1.53 21.47 0.48
C GLN A 241 0.25 20.98 -0.19
N ALA A 242 0.25 19.77 -0.76
CA ALA A 242 -0.98 19.17 -1.28
C ALA A 242 -1.99 18.94 -0.15
N LEU A 243 -1.56 18.39 0.99
CA LEU A 243 -2.44 18.19 2.15
C LEU A 243 -3.00 19.52 2.69
N ALA A 244 -2.23 20.60 2.61
CA ALA A 244 -2.64 21.93 3.04
C ALA A 244 -3.47 22.71 2.00
N PHE A 245 -3.48 22.28 0.74
CA PHE A 245 -4.07 23.04 -0.36
C PHE A 245 -5.60 23.10 -0.32
N ALA A 246 -6.26 22.02 0.12
CA ALA A 246 -7.71 21.95 0.20
C ALA A 246 -8.13 21.16 1.45
N PRO A 247 -9.19 21.61 2.16
CA PRO A 247 -9.70 20.90 3.32
C PRO A 247 -10.09 19.45 3.00
N ILE A 248 -9.73 18.53 3.89
CA ILE A 248 -10.11 17.12 3.82
C ILE A 248 -11.05 16.82 4.99
N ASP A 249 -12.23 16.28 4.71
CA ASP A 249 -13.15 15.83 5.77
C ASP A 249 -12.68 14.49 6.36
N TRP A 250 -11.73 14.57 7.28
CA TRP A 250 -11.14 13.41 7.95
C TRP A 250 -12.16 12.61 8.75
N GLN A 251 -13.19 13.27 9.30
CA GLN A 251 -14.23 12.59 10.08
C GLN A 251 -15.16 11.75 9.20
N ALA A 252 -15.61 12.31 8.07
CA ALA A 252 -16.42 11.56 7.11
C ALA A 252 -15.65 10.36 6.57
N ARG A 253 -14.36 10.52 6.28
CA ARG A 253 -13.52 9.43 5.78
C ARG A 253 -13.29 8.33 6.81
N ARG A 254 -13.11 8.69 8.08
CA ARG A 254 -13.00 7.70 9.17
C ARG A 254 -14.29 6.88 9.33
N LYS A 255 -15.47 7.50 9.16
CA LYS A 255 -16.75 6.76 9.16
C LYS A 255 -16.86 5.80 7.98
N THR A 256 -16.34 6.15 6.81
CA THR A 256 -16.35 5.24 5.66
C THR A 256 -15.40 4.05 5.84
N SER A 257 -14.24 4.25 6.48
CA SER A 257 -13.34 3.14 6.82
C SER A 257 -13.96 2.22 7.89
N ASP A 258 -14.62 2.80 8.89
CA ASP A 258 -15.25 2.03 9.99
C ASP A 258 -16.53 1.30 9.54
N ASN A 259 -17.34 1.90 8.66
CA ASN A 259 -18.48 1.20 8.07
C ASN A 259 -18.06 0.08 7.11
N GLY A 260 -16.82 0.10 6.61
CA GLY A 260 -16.19 -1.04 5.95
C GLY A 260 -15.69 -2.13 6.92
N SER A 261 -15.62 -1.83 8.23
CA SER A 261 -15.14 -2.71 9.30
C SER A 261 -16.26 -3.26 10.23
N MET A 262 -17.49 -2.70 10.20
CA MET A 262 -18.67 -3.29 10.87
C MET A 262 -19.60 -4.06 9.92
N SER A 263 -19.31 -5.36 9.74
CA SER A 263 -20.25 -6.50 9.93
C SER A 263 -19.65 -7.80 9.35
N SER A 264 -18.66 -8.36 10.04
CA SER A 264 -18.67 -9.81 10.29
C SER A 264 -19.14 -10.02 11.74
N GLU A 265 -20.32 -9.50 12.07
CA GLU A 265 -21.11 -10.19 13.07
C GLU A 265 -21.51 -11.52 12.43
N SER A 266 -20.99 -12.62 12.94
CA SER A 266 -21.70 -13.89 12.86
C SER A 266 -23.13 -13.58 13.32
N PRO A 267 -24.16 -13.75 12.47
CA PRO A 267 -25.50 -13.46 12.90
C PRO A 267 -25.79 -14.34 14.11
N SER A 268 -26.01 -13.71 15.26
CA SER A 268 -26.80 -14.33 16.32
C SER A 268 -28.11 -14.79 15.66
N PRO A 269 -28.65 -15.97 16.04
CA PRO A 269 -29.73 -16.62 15.31
C PRO A 269 -31.05 -15.86 15.53
N SER A 270 -31.16 -14.70 14.90
CA SER A 270 -32.37 -13.91 14.79
C SER A 270 -32.94 -14.20 13.41
N LYS A 271 -33.92 -15.12 13.43
CA LYS A 271 -34.92 -15.45 12.40
C LYS A 271 -34.63 -14.90 11.01
N ILE A 272 -33.88 -15.66 10.23
CA ILE A 272 -33.92 -15.57 8.76
C ILE A 272 -35.38 -15.80 8.37
N SER A 273 -36.01 -14.80 7.78
CA SER A 273 -37.32 -14.98 7.16
C SER A 273 -37.18 -15.95 5.98
N ASP A 274 -38.15 -16.85 5.82
CA ASP A 274 -38.14 -17.97 4.87
C ASP A 274 -37.78 -17.58 3.42
N SER A 275 -37.97 -16.29 3.04
CA SER A 275 -37.57 -15.73 1.75
C SER A 275 -36.06 -15.68 1.45
N GLY A 276 -35.19 -15.88 2.45
CA GLY A 276 -33.73 -15.74 2.32
C GLY A 276 -32.92 -17.04 2.23
N LEU A 277 -33.54 -18.21 2.50
CA LEU A 277 -32.79 -19.48 2.59
C LEU A 277 -32.30 -20.00 1.23
N ALA A 278 -33.10 -19.87 0.17
CA ALA A 278 -32.73 -20.42 -1.14
C ALA A 278 -31.50 -19.72 -1.78
N PRO A 279 -31.38 -18.38 -1.78
CA PRO A 279 -30.16 -17.70 -2.24
C PRO A 279 -28.93 -18.04 -1.39
N ALA A 280 -29.10 -18.16 -0.07
CA ALA A 280 -28.01 -18.52 0.85
C ALA A 280 -27.49 -19.94 0.60
N LEU A 281 -28.40 -20.90 0.41
CA LEU A 281 -28.04 -22.28 0.08
C LEU A 281 -27.34 -22.37 -1.28
N ALA A 282 -27.83 -21.65 -2.29
CA ALA A 282 -27.22 -21.61 -3.61
C ALA A 282 -25.77 -21.08 -3.56
N MET A 283 -25.54 -20.02 -2.78
CA MET A 283 -24.21 -19.46 -2.58
C MET A 283 -23.29 -20.42 -1.80
N ALA A 284 -23.80 -21.06 -0.74
CA ALA A 284 -23.04 -22.04 0.04
C ALA A 284 -22.62 -23.25 -0.81
N LYS A 285 -23.54 -23.80 -1.63
CA LYS A 285 -23.25 -24.89 -2.58
C LYS A 285 -22.21 -24.49 -3.62
N ARG A 286 -22.28 -23.27 -4.15
CA ARG A 286 -21.29 -22.77 -5.11
C ARG A 286 -19.90 -22.65 -4.49
N SER A 287 -19.81 -22.14 -3.27
CA SER A 287 -18.55 -22.05 -2.52
C SER A 287 -17.98 -23.43 -2.20
N LEU A 288 -18.81 -24.39 -1.80
CA LEU A 288 -18.39 -25.76 -1.57
C LEU A 288 -17.83 -26.42 -2.84
N ALA A 289 -18.51 -26.27 -3.98
CA ALA A 289 -18.03 -26.82 -5.26
C ALA A 289 -16.66 -26.27 -5.69
N ILE A 290 -16.36 -25.01 -5.35
CA ILE A 290 -15.05 -24.40 -5.61
C ILE A 290 -13.97 -25.05 -4.73
N LEU A 291 -14.25 -25.21 -3.43
CA LEU A 291 -13.31 -25.85 -2.50
C LEU A 291 -13.07 -27.32 -2.86
N GLU A 292 -14.10 -28.05 -3.27
CA GLU A 292 -13.96 -29.45 -3.73
C GLU A 292 -13.12 -29.55 -5.00
N LYS A 293 -13.27 -28.60 -5.93
CA LYS A 293 -12.42 -28.53 -7.13
C LYS A 293 -10.97 -28.20 -6.79
N GLN A 294 -10.73 -27.36 -5.79
CA GLN A 294 -9.37 -27.06 -5.30
C GLN A 294 -8.75 -28.29 -4.62
N ALA A 295 -9.53 -29.02 -3.82
CA ALA A 295 -9.06 -30.22 -3.13
C ALA A 295 -8.85 -31.42 -4.06
N ALA A 296 -9.54 -31.49 -5.20
CA ALA A 296 -9.37 -32.54 -6.21
C ALA A 296 -7.95 -32.59 -6.81
N GLY A 297 -7.14 -31.54 -6.65
CA GLY A 297 -5.72 -31.53 -7.04
C GLY A 297 -4.78 -32.26 -6.07
N TYR A 298 -5.29 -32.75 -4.95
CA TYR A 298 -4.52 -33.39 -3.88
C TYR A 298 -5.01 -34.82 -3.64
N THR A 299 -4.15 -35.66 -3.06
CA THR A 299 -4.58 -36.97 -2.54
C THR A 299 -5.12 -36.79 -1.13
N SER A 300 -5.90 -37.76 -0.62
CA SER A 300 -6.50 -37.68 0.73
C SER A 300 -5.49 -37.45 1.86
N LEU A 301 -4.21 -37.78 1.62
CA LEU A 301 -3.10 -37.61 2.57
C LEU A 301 -2.27 -36.34 2.34
N THR A 302 -2.50 -35.58 1.26
CA THR A 302 -1.69 -34.40 0.88
C THR A 302 -2.48 -33.10 0.80
N ILE A 303 -3.79 -33.11 1.06
CA ILE A 303 -4.58 -31.86 1.15
C ILE A 303 -4.01 -31.00 2.30
N PRO A 304 -3.70 -29.72 2.06
CA PRO A 304 -3.26 -28.80 3.11
C PRO A 304 -4.28 -28.70 4.27
N PRO A 305 -3.85 -28.66 5.55
CA PRO A 305 -4.76 -28.64 6.70
C PRO A 305 -5.81 -27.53 6.69
N HIS A 306 -5.44 -26.32 6.23
CA HIS A 306 -6.38 -25.21 6.13
C HIS A 306 -7.51 -25.47 5.12
N LEU A 307 -7.22 -26.17 4.02
CA LEU A 307 -8.20 -26.50 2.99
C LEU A 307 -9.13 -27.64 3.46
N GLN A 308 -8.62 -28.57 4.28
CA GLN A 308 -9.44 -29.60 4.93
C GLN A 308 -10.46 -28.96 5.88
N LEU A 309 -10.03 -28.06 6.75
CA LEU A 309 -10.91 -27.35 7.69
C LEU A 309 -11.98 -26.53 6.95
N GLN A 310 -11.61 -25.80 5.91
CA GLN A 310 -12.56 -25.02 5.11
C GLN A 310 -13.60 -25.89 4.40
N LEU A 311 -13.21 -27.07 3.91
CA LEU A 311 -14.14 -28.03 3.31
C LEU A 311 -15.13 -28.58 4.33
N GLU A 312 -14.66 -28.94 5.51
CA GLU A 312 -15.49 -29.48 6.59
C GLU A 312 -16.52 -28.46 7.06
N GLU A 313 -16.07 -27.24 7.36
CA GLU A 313 -16.94 -26.12 7.75
C GLU A 313 -17.99 -25.80 6.68
N LYS A 314 -17.62 -25.82 5.39
CA LYS A 314 -18.57 -25.53 4.32
C LYS A 314 -19.54 -26.67 4.04
N ARG A 315 -19.15 -27.93 4.21
CA ARG A 315 -20.08 -29.08 4.13
C ARG A 315 -21.11 -29.02 5.24
N GLN A 316 -20.68 -28.71 6.46
CA GLN A 316 -21.57 -28.54 7.59
C GLN A 316 -22.57 -27.40 7.35
N ALA A 317 -22.09 -26.24 6.90
CA ALA A 317 -22.95 -25.09 6.59
C ALA A 317 -23.99 -25.39 5.49
N VAL A 318 -23.62 -26.12 4.43
CA VAL A 318 -24.58 -26.56 3.40
C VAL A 318 -25.62 -27.50 3.99
N THR A 319 -25.20 -28.48 4.81
CA THR A 319 -26.09 -29.47 5.43
C THR A 319 -27.11 -28.79 6.36
N GLU A 320 -26.66 -27.84 7.18
CA GLU A 320 -27.53 -27.06 8.06
C GLU A 320 -28.55 -26.21 7.29
N LEU A 321 -28.14 -25.62 6.16
CA LEU A 321 -29.06 -24.87 5.29
C LEU A 321 -30.06 -25.78 4.56
N GLU A 322 -29.65 -26.97 4.12
CA GLU A 322 -30.54 -27.97 3.51
C GLU A 322 -31.57 -28.50 4.51
N GLN A 323 -31.16 -28.81 5.74
CA GLN A 323 -32.07 -29.25 6.81
C GLN A 323 -33.09 -28.18 7.17
N ARG A 324 -32.70 -26.90 7.17
CA ARG A 324 -33.61 -25.79 7.43
C ARG A 324 -34.57 -25.52 6.28
N MET A 325 -34.23 -25.88 5.05
CA MET A 325 -35.13 -25.83 3.89
C MET A 325 -36.06 -27.05 3.76
N GLY A 326 -35.65 -28.22 4.25
CA GLY A 326 -36.45 -29.45 4.20
C GLY A 326 -37.36 -29.67 5.41
N GLY A 327 -37.37 -28.75 6.38
CA GLY A 327 -38.21 -28.76 7.58
C GLY A 327 -39.45 -27.85 7.51
N GLU A 328 -39.72 -27.25 6.35
CA GLU A 328 -41.01 -26.62 5.98
C GLU A 328 -41.93 -27.65 5.31
#